data_AF-A0A2T0T430-F1
#
_entry.id   AF-A0A2T0T430-F1
#
_cell.length_a   1.000
_cell.length_b   1.000
_cell.length_c   1.000
_cell.angle_alpha   90.00
_cell.angle_beta   90.00
_cell.angle_gamma   90.00
#
_symmetry.space_group_name_H-M   'P 1'
#
loop_
_entity.id
_entity.type
_entity.pdbx_description
1 polymer ?
#
loop_
_entity_poly.entity_id
_entity_poly.type
_entity_poly.pdbx_seq_one_letter_code
_entity_poly.pdbx_strand_id
1 'polypeptide(L)'
;MGQAALLAVLAVGTWWVFLGSDDERRVDPVSGSATGPYEVPQVVGCVLVLVVLVVAGTLVGPGWVAVVAVAVPFTAVWSWWARAHDDSGLWVVGSGLVLLGTVAGGALVAAVTRALRRRRVHNG
;
A
#
# COMPACT_ATOMS: atom_id res chain seq x y z
N MET A 1 -15.96 -9.29 -10.93
CA MET A 1 -14.54 -9.44 -11.34
C MET A 1 -13.87 -8.10 -11.67
N GLY A 2 -14.53 -7.16 -12.36
CA GLY A 2 -13.92 -5.88 -12.75
C GLY A 2 -13.34 -5.01 -11.62
N GLN A 3 -14.02 -4.90 -10.47
CA GLN A 3 -13.54 -4.09 -9.33
C GLN A 3 -12.18 -4.56 -8.79
N ALA A 4 -12.02 -5.86 -8.54
CA ALA A 4 -10.81 -6.39 -7.95
C ALA A 4 -9.60 -6.21 -8.89
N ALA A 5 -9.81 -6.43 -10.20
CA ALA A 5 -8.80 -6.17 -11.21
C ALA A 5 -8.42 -4.68 -11.27
N LEU A 6 -9.39 -3.77 -11.21
CA LEU A 6 -9.13 -2.34 -11.19
C LEU A 6 -8.32 -1.92 -9.95
N LEU A 7 -8.72 -2.37 -8.75
CA LEU A 7 -7.98 -2.10 -7.52
C LEU A 7 -6.55 -2.64 -7.60
N ALA A 8 -6.35 -3.81 -8.20
CA ALA A 8 -5.04 -4.39 -8.38
C ALA A 8 -4.15 -3.53 -9.28
N VAL A 9 -4.67 -3.09 -10.43
CA VAL A 9 -3.95 -2.18 -11.35
C VAL A 9 -3.61 -0.87 -10.66
N LEU A 10 -4.55 -0.28 -9.92
CA LEU A 10 -4.32 0.97 -9.19
C LEU A 10 -3.31 0.80 -8.06
N ALA A 11 -3.29 -0.34 -7.36
CA ALA A 11 -2.32 -0.63 -6.33
C ALA A 11 -0.90 -0.73 -6.91
N VAL A 12 -0.73 -1.39 -8.06
CA VAL A 12 0.56 -1.42 -8.79
C VAL A 12 0.97 -0.01 -9.23
N GLY A 13 0.04 0.76 -9.80
CA GLY A 13 0.31 2.15 -10.21
C GLY A 13 0.68 3.04 -9.03
N THR A 14 0.06 2.85 -7.86
CA THR A 14 0.37 3.58 -6.63
C THR A 14 1.82 3.33 -6.19
N TRP A 15 2.27 2.07 -6.26
CA TRP A 15 3.66 1.75 -5.96
C TRP A 15 4.62 2.50 -6.91
N TRP A 16 4.36 2.46 -8.22
CA TRP A 16 5.19 3.14 -9.21
C TRP A 16 5.24 4.65 -9.03
N VAL A 17 4.11 5.29 -8.73
CA VAL A 17 4.03 6.75 -8.59
C VAL A 17 4.80 7.25 -7.36
N PHE A 18 4.75 6.52 -6.25
CA PHE A 18 5.29 7.01 -4.97
C PHE A 18 6.63 6.40 -4.58
N LEU A 19 6.83 5.12 -4.84
CA LEU A 19 8.01 4.37 -4.38
C LEU A 19 8.92 3.96 -5.53
N GLY A 20 8.36 3.63 -6.70
CA GLY A 20 9.15 3.24 -7.87
C GLY A 20 9.75 4.39 -8.69
N SER A 21 9.35 5.64 -8.41
CA SER A 21 9.72 6.83 -9.20
C SER A 21 10.95 7.57 -8.69
N ASP A 22 11.20 7.54 -7.38
CA ASP A 22 12.32 8.18 -6.71
C ASP A 22 12.68 7.28 -5.51
N ASP A 23 13.60 6.33 -5.72
CA ASP A 23 14.13 5.39 -4.72
C ASP A 23 15.61 5.67 -4.39
N GLU A 24 16.19 6.72 -4.96
CA GLU A 24 17.60 7.04 -4.80
C GLU A 24 17.91 7.56 -3.40
N ARG A 25 18.96 6.97 -2.80
CA ARG A 25 19.44 7.37 -1.48
C ARG A 25 20.05 8.77 -1.53
N ARG A 26 19.40 9.75 -0.91
CA ARG A 26 19.98 11.08 -0.77
C ARG A 26 20.95 11.13 0.40
N VAL A 27 22.17 11.55 0.12
CA VAL A 27 23.18 11.86 1.13
C VAL A 27 23.24 13.37 1.27
N ASP A 28 22.97 13.87 2.47
CA ASP A 28 23.16 15.28 2.76
C ASP A 28 24.67 15.60 2.70
N PRO A 29 25.11 16.53 1.82
CA PRO A 29 26.52 16.81 1.61
C PRO A 29 27.19 17.58 2.77
N VAL A 30 26.41 18.12 3.72
CA VAL A 30 26.90 18.92 4.86
C VAL A 30 26.94 18.08 6.14
N SER A 31 25.91 17.28 6.40
CA SER A 31 25.81 16.45 7.61
C SER A 31 26.32 15.02 7.41
N GLY A 32 26.47 14.57 6.15
CA GLY A 32 26.80 13.18 5.82
C GLY A 32 25.68 12.18 6.16
N SER A 33 24.50 12.66 6.59
CA SER A 33 23.37 11.78 6.92
C SER A 33 22.75 11.26 5.63
N ALA A 34 22.72 9.94 5.48
CA ALA A 34 21.96 9.31 4.41
C ALA A 34 20.50 9.18 4.87
N THR A 35 19.60 9.90 4.22
CA THR A 35 18.17 9.64 4.35
C THR A 35 17.89 8.28 3.70
N GLY A 36 16.91 7.52 4.20
CA GLY A 36 16.47 6.31 3.54
C GLY A 36 16.02 6.59 2.09
N PRO A 37 15.90 5.56 1.24
CA PRO A 37 15.53 5.75 -0.18
C PRO A 37 14.17 6.43 -0.39
N TYR A 38 13.31 6.45 0.63
CA TYR A 38 12.00 7.09 0.58
C TYR A 38 11.92 8.30 1.52
N GLU A 39 11.44 9.41 0.99
CA GLU A 39 11.11 10.61 1.72
C GLU A 39 9.75 10.46 2.43
N VAL A 40 9.59 11.08 3.61
CA VAL A 40 8.35 11.01 4.41
C VAL A 40 7.09 11.37 3.60
N PRO A 41 7.07 12.43 2.76
CA PRO A 41 5.91 12.75 1.94
C PRO A 41 5.53 11.67 0.92
N GLN A 42 6.49 10.93 0.37
CA GLN A 42 6.22 9.84 -0.58
C GLN A 42 5.48 8.70 0.11
N VAL A 43 5.96 8.29 1.29
CA VAL A 43 5.34 7.22 2.07
C VAL A 43 3.94 7.61 2.51
N VAL A 44 3.75 8.84 3.00
CA VAL A 44 2.43 9.36 3.41
C VAL A 44 1.47 9.38 2.23
N GLY A 45 1.90 9.90 1.07
CA GLY A 45 1.08 9.94 -0.15
C GLY A 45 0.66 8.54 -0.61
N CYS A 46 1.60 7.59 -0.61
CA CYS A 46 1.33 6.18 -0.92
C CYS A 46 0.25 5.61 0.01
N VAL A 47 0.43 5.74 1.33
CA VAL A 47 -0.51 5.21 2.33
C VAL A 47 -1.90 5.81 2.15
N LEU A 48 -1.99 7.13 1.93
CA LEU A 48 -3.28 7.80 1.72
C LEU A 48 -4.02 7.25 0.49
N VAL A 49 -3.33 7.01 -0.63
CA VAL A 49 -3.94 6.42 -1.81
C VAL A 49 -4.40 4.99 -1.54
N LEU A 50 -3.58 4.16 -0.89
CA LEU A 50 -3.98 2.79 -0.53
C LEU A 50 -5.23 2.78 0.38
N VAL A 51 -5.33 3.71 1.33
CA VAL A 51 -6.52 3.89 2.18
C VAL A 51 -7.74 4.21 1.32
N VAL A 52 -7.64 5.17 0.39
CA VAL A 52 -8.74 5.52 -0.53
C VAL A 52 -9.20 4.33 -1.35
N LEU A 53 -8.28 3.52 -1.89
CA LEU A 53 -8.62 2.32 -2.65
C LEU A 53 -9.39 1.30 -1.80
N VAL A 54 -8.95 1.04 -0.57
CA VAL A 54 -9.64 0.11 0.34
C VAL A 54 -11.01 0.64 0.77
N VAL A 55 -11.13 1.94 1.06
CA VAL A 55 -12.41 2.59 1.38
C VAL A 55 -13.37 2.43 0.20
N ALA A 56 -12.98 2.88 -0.99
CA ALA A 56 -13.80 2.81 -2.20
C ALA A 56 -14.23 1.38 -2.49
N GLY A 57 -13.30 0.42 -2.50
CA GLY A 57 -13.59 -0.99 -2.71
C GLY A 57 -14.53 -1.59 -1.66
N THR A 58 -14.45 -1.15 -0.41
CA THR A 58 -15.33 -1.59 0.68
C THR A 58 -16.74 -0.98 0.59
N LEU A 59 -16.87 0.20 -0.01
CA LEU A 59 -18.17 0.84 -0.24
C LEU A 59 -18.95 0.16 -1.36
N VAL A 60 -18.27 -0.28 -2.43
CA VAL A 60 -18.91 -0.90 -3.61
C VAL A 60 -18.97 -2.43 -3.57
N GLY A 61 -18.22 -3.07 -2.67
CA GLY A 61 -18.13 -4.54 -2.63
C GLY A 61 -17.71 -5.11 -1.26
N PRO A 62 -17.36 -6.41 -1.21
CA PRO A 62 -16.91 -7.04 0.02
C PRO A 62 -15.54 -6.48 0.44
N GLY A 63 -15.46 -5.88 1.62
CA GLY A 63 -14.21 -5.27 2.12
C GLY A 63 -12.98 -6.19 2.11
N TRP A 64 -13.14 -7.49 2.40
CA TRP A 64 -12.02 -8.44 2.33
C TRP A 64 -11.44 -8.58 0.91
N VAL A 65 -12.29 -8.49 -0.13
CA VAL A 65 -11.83 -8.50 -1.53
C VAL A 65 -11.03 -7.22 -1.82
N ALA A 66 -11.47 -6.07 -1.32
CA ALA A 66 -10.73 -4.82 -1.49
C ALA A 66 -9.35 -4.87 -0.83
N VAL A 67 -9.26 -5.43 0.38
CA VAL A 67 -7.98 -5.60 1.10
C VAL A 67 -7.03 -6.51 0.33
N VAL A 68 -7.49 -7.69 -0.10
CA VAL A 68 -6.65 -8.64 -0.85
C VAL A 68 -6.24 -8.05 -2.21
N ALA A 69 -7.17 -7.42 -2.92
CA ALA A 69 -6.92 -6.82 -4.23
C ALA A 69 -5.97 -5.62 -4.18
N VAL A 70 -5.76 -4.99 -3.03
CA VAL A 70 -4.77 -3.93 -2.85
C VAL A 70 -3.45 -4.50 -2.33
N ALA A 71 -3.49 -5.30 -1.26
CA ALA A 71 -2.30 -5.78 -0.56
C ALA A 71 -1.42 -6.71 -1.41
N VAL A 72 -2.03 -7.68 -2.09
CA VAL A 72 -1.29 -8.68 -2.88
C VAL A 72 -0.51 -8.06 -4.05
N PRO A 73 -1.13 -7.31 -4.97
CA PRO A 73 -0.41 -6.75 -6.12
C PRO A 73 0.59 -5.66 -5.72
N PHE A 74 0.29 -4.83 -4.71
CA PHE A 74 1.24 -3.86 -4.17
C PHE A 74 2.49 -4.55 -3.60
N THR A 75 2.29 -5.60 -2.81
CA THR A 75 3.42 -6.39 -2.28
C THR A 75 4.18 -7.08 -3.40
N ALA A 76 3.48 -7.62 -4.41
CA ALA A 76 4.11 -8.32 -5.51
C ALA A 76 5.06 -7.43 -6.31
N VAL A 77 4.62 -6.22 -6.69
CA VAL A 77 5.49 -5.27 -7.42
C VAL A 77 6.66 -4.80 -6.55
N TRP A 78 6.41 -4.50 -5.27
CA TRP A 78 7.47 -4.16 -4.31
C TRP A 78 8.50 -5.28 -4.19
N SER A 79 8.05 -6.53 -4.10
CA SER A 79 8.92 -7.71 -3.91
C SER A 79 9.75 -7.99 -5.16
N TRP A 80 9.14 -7.83 -6.35
CA TRP A 80 9.85 -7.99 -7.61
C TRP A 80 10.98 -6.97 -7.74
N TRP A 81 10.71 -5.71 -7.39
CA TRP A 81 11.73 -4.66 -7.40
C TRP A 81 12.81 -4.89 -6.33
N ALA A 82 12.41 -5.21 -5.09
CA ALA A 82 13.34 -5.45 -3.98
C ALA A 82 14.29 -6.62 -4.27
N ARG A 83 13.77 -7.71 -4.86
CA ARG A 83 14.58 -8.88 -5.27
C ARG A 83 15.69 -8.48 -6.25
N ALA A 84 15.46 -7.50 -7.12
CA ALA A 84 16.45 -7.07 -8.11
C ALA A 84 17.59 -6.24 -7.50
N HIS A 85 17.41 -5.73 -6.28
CA HIS A 85 18.33 -4.81 -5.62
C HIS A 85 18.87 -5.34 -4.28
N ASP A 86 18.57 -6.60 -3.94
CA ASP A 86 19.00 -7.24 -2.69
C ASP A 86 19.56 -8.64 -2.90
N ASP A 87 20.89 -8.76 -2.74
CA ASP A 87 21.62 -10.03 -2.82
C ASP A 87 21.58 -10.84 -1.51
N SER A 88 21.14 -10.24 -0.40
CA SER A 88 21.16 -10.87 0.93
C SER A 88 19.97 -11.80 1.20
N GLY A 89 18.87 -11.63 0.46
CA GLY A 89 17.61 -12.33 0.67
C GLY A 89 16.68 -11.70 1.72
N LEU A 90 17.07 -10.57 2.31
CA LEU A 90 16.25 -9.78 3.24
C LEU A 90 14.95 -9.29 2.61
N TRP A 91 14.90 -9.19 1.28
CA TRP A 91 13.70 -8.86 0.52
C TRP A 91 12.52 -9.78 0.88
N VAL A 92 12.75 -11.06 1.22
CA VAL A 92 11.69 -12.00 1.62
C VAL A 92 11.03 -11.58 2.94
N VAL A 93 11.83 -11.18 3.92
CA VAL A 93 11.34 -10.69 5.22
C VAL A 93 10.61 -9.37 5.02
N GLY A 94 11.18 -8.47 4.21
CA GLY A 94 10.53 -7.22 3.83
C GLY A 94 9.18 -7.45 3.15
N SER A 95 9.09 -8.39 2.21
CA SER A 95 7.83 -8.76 1.55
C SER A 95 6.78 -9.23 2.55
N GLY A 96 7.19 -10.06 3.52
CA GLY A 96 6.31 -10.51 4.59
C GLY A 96 5.77 -9.36 5.44
N LEU A 97 6.65 -8.41 5.82
CA LEU A 97 6.25 -7.24 6.61
C LEU A 97 5.35 -6.29 5.81
N VAL A 98 5.63 -6.05 4.53
CA VAL A 98 4.79 -5.23 3.63
C VAL A 98 3.41 -5.85 3.47
N LEU A 99 3.34 -7.17 3.22
CA LEU A 99 2.07 -7.87 3.11
C LEU A 99 1.27 -7.80 4.42
N LEU A 100 1.92 -8.11 5.54
CA LEU A 100 1.28 -8.08 6.84
C LEU A 100 0.77 -6.67 7.19
N GLY A 101 1.59 -5.65 6.98
CA GLY A 101 1.23 -4.26 7.23
C GLY A 101 0.07 -3.78 6.37
N THR A 102 0.10 -4.09 5.06
CA THR A 102 -0.98 -3.70 4.13
C THR A 102 -2.28 -4.45 4.38
N VAL A 103 -2.22 -5.75 4.72
CA VAL A 103 -3.40 -6.53 5.12
C VAL A 103 -3.98 -6.03 6.44
N ALA A 104 -3.15 -5.83 7.46
CA ALA A 104 -3.61 -5.36 8.77
C ALA A 104 -4.21 -3.95 8.70
N GLY A 105 -3.51 -3.01 8.05
CA GLY A 105 -3.99 -1.65 7.82
C GLY A 105 -5.26 -1.63 6.96
N GLY A 106 -5.28 -2.41 5.88
CA GLY A 106 -6.46 -2.54 5.01
C GLY A 106 -7.66 -3.13 5.75
N ALA A 107 -7.46 -4.16 6.58
CA ALA A 107 -8.53 -4.77 7.38
C ALA A 107 -9.12 -3.77 8.37
N LEU A 108 -8.28 -2.97 9.04
CA LEU A 108 -8.72 -1.90 9.93
C LEU A 108 -9.57 -0.85 9.17
N VAL A 109 -9.08 -0.37 8.03
CA VAL A 109 -9.79 0.61 7.18
C VAL A 109 -11.13 0.04 6.71
N ALA A 110 -11.16 -1.20 6.25
CA ALA A 110 -12.39 -1.87 5.80
C ALA A 110 -13.40 -2.04 6.96
N ALA A 111 -12.92 -2.41 8.16
CA ALA A 111 -13.75 -2.55 9.35
C ALA A 111 -14.39 -1.21 9.76
N VAL A 112 -13.58 -0.14 9.84
CA VAL A 112 -14.05 1.22 10.15
C VAL A 112 -15.05 1.70 9.10
N THR A 113 -14.75 1.52 7.81
CA THR A 113 -15.64 1.90 6.70
C THR A 113 -17.01 1.22 6.82
N ARG A 114 -17.04 -0.09 7.12
CA ARG A 114 -18.29 -0.84 7.31
C ARG A 114 -19.04 -0.39 8.56
N ALA A 115 -18.35 -0.13 9.66
CA ALA A 115 -18.97 0.36 10.89
C ALA A 115 -19.65 1.72 10.67
N LEU A 116 -18.97 2.65 10.00
CA LEU A 116 -19.51 3.96 9.65
C LEU A 116 -20.71 3.85 8.70
N ARG A 117 -20.64 2.97 7.69
CA ARG A 117 -21.76 2.75 6.76
C ARG A 117 -22.99 2.21 7.46
N ARG A 118 -22.84 1.23 8.37
CA ARG A 118 -23.96 0.67 9.15
C ARG A 118 -24.63 1.73 10.03
N ARG A 119 -23.84 2.59 10.70
CA ARG A 119 -24.38 3.69 11.53
C ARG A 119 -25.21 4.68 10.71
N ARG A 120 -24.77 5.03 9.50
CA ARG A 120 -25.53 5.93 8.61
C ARG A 120 -26.88 5.35 8.19
N VAL A 121 -26.95 4.06 7.92
CA VAL A 121 -28.21 3.39 7.54
C VAL A 121 -29.17 3.25 8.72
N HIS A 122 -28.67 3.18 9.97
CA HIS A 122 -29.52 3.08 11.15
C HIS A 122 -30.09 4.42 11.62
N ASN A 123 -29.43 5.53 11.31
CA ASN A 123 -29.80 6.88 11.75
C ASN A 123 -30.66 7.66 10.73
N GLY A 124 -31.00 7.07 9.58
CA GLY A 124 -31.84 7.66 8.54
C GLY A 124 -33.08 6.83 8.33
#